data_AF-A0A8S3ATV5-F1
#
_entry.id   AF-A0A8S3ATV5-F1
#
_cell.length_a   1.000
_cell.length_b   1.000
_cell.length_c   1.000
_cell.angle_alpha   90.00
_cell.angle_beta   90.00
_cell.angle_gamma   90.00
#
_symmetry.space_group_name_H-M   'P 1'
#
loop_
_entity.id
_entity.type
_entity.pdbx_description
1 polymer ?
#
loop_
_entity_poly.entity_id
_entity_poly.type
_entity_poly.pdbx_seq_one_letter_code
_entity_poly.pdbx_strand_id
1 'polypeptide(L)'
;MNCIGPDDDIVKLYDLTSLCDTSRDDNPYTLPVATLLYKMALNMLSKSDHETRSKESGTIRTLLKHCLDMLNPEKFPEYHCAAAYMMSDLYIDDNVSEQSWTSDGSDIPDPDSLDDDLPFAEENDSHLYTCVNIKQLAQPQQNRFRKTPDVERLAPIHGNLDKRATEALKYLVEALRSNAIHRRVQATSEQTNEQETSSTSTDEKSKVIVPLPYQATRNSSKILIDNKNHLTNDNRLKAIILHKAAAAYFCLVDRSEKEKHYGSCLRYLRLGLNCYSAELKLQSMDHNNSSTECKKLLSYIMSIAGDCRLMIAHITAEEVEKYREQYNEMSEVDVEIQKVTDEVGVDANSSEFSWVSELTPVIDRNLFASVHAYEYAINIVRNLGDHEKKRLNLLTKRFGNVRNEMGVYWMNKCAQAVKNLDQEAAKETKDQFRKCFESFDAGIQAFEKINDVSNIALTYSNLGRLMRYYAQFYAPVVNGVRQEFSQQERQSYQKAFDYYLKGLKLVENRADLHEVYRTLSWELSNTYFTMATALQDFAPLMTMSQDDIEKEIIDCMTRALKYIEVELATPSSDRYALAKYRAATIHHRLASLLHHTFRTQ
;
A
#
# COMPACT_ATOMS: atom_id res chain seq x y z
N MET A 1 82.21 27.26 -20.60
CA MET A 1 81.92 28.55 -19.93
C MET A 1 80.41 28.68 -19.85
N ASN A 2 79.90 28.97 -18.65
CA ASN A 2 78.54 29.42 -18.31
C ASN A 2 77.42 28.34 -18.35
N CYS A 3 76.53 28.16 -17.39
CA CYS A 3 76.31 28.68 -16.03
C CYS A 3 75.41 27.66 -15.30
N ILE A 4 75.74 27.28 -14.06
CA ILE A 4 74.81 26.61 -13.13
C ILE A 4 74.14 27.75 -12.33
N GLY A 5 72.83 27.89 -12.45
CA GLY A 5 72.03 28.79 -11.59
C GLY A 5 71.57 28.08 -10.31
N PRO A 6 71.31 28.78 -9.20
CA PRO A 6 71.10 28.17 -7.88
C PRO A 6 69.66 27.76 -7.56
N ASP A 7 68.75 27.73 -8.54
CA ASP A 7 67.30 27.51 -8.32
C ASP A 7 66.73 26.39 -9.19
N ASP A 8 67.44 25.27 -9.33
CA ASP A 8 66.82 24.06 -9.89
C ASP A 8 66.00 23.38 -8.77
N ASP A 9 64.71 23.72 -8.71
CA ASP A 9 63.70 22.95 -8.00
C ASP A 9 63.80 21.49 -8.46
N ILE A 10 64.38 20.64 -7.60
CA ILE A 10 64.41 19.20 -7.81
C ILE A 10 62.96 18.71 -7.78
N VAL A 11 62.33 18.62 -8.95
CA VAL A 11 61.05 17.93 -9.12
C VAL A 11 61.30 16.46 -8.81
N LYS A 12 60.97 16.04 -7.59
CA LYS A 12 60.92 14.62 -7.22
C LYS A 12 59.75 13.99 -7.98
N LEU A 13 60.05 13.50 -9.19
CA LEU A 13 59.16 12.61 -9.93
C LEU A 13 59.11 11.28 -9.17
N TYR A 14 57.99 11.04 -8.49
CA TYR A 14 57.71 9.72 -7.94
C TYR A 14 57.34 8.81 -9.11
N ASP A 15 58.08 7.72 -9.26
CA ASP A 15 57.76 6.68 -10.23
C ASP A 15 56.52 5.90 -9.76
N LEU A 16 55.36 6.30 -10.25
CA LEU A 16 54.07 5.69 -9.94
C LEU A 16 53.82 4.41 -10.75
N THR A 17 54.76 3.96 -11.59
CA THR A 17 54.60 2.76 -12.41
C THR A 17 54.44 1.50 -11.53
N SER A 18 55.04 1.50 -10.34
CA SER A 18 54.86 0.44 -9.33
C SER A 18 53.43 0.29 -8.79
N LEU A 19 52.59 1.33 -8.91
CA LEU A 19 51.17 1.32 -8.51
C LEU A 19 50.25 0.86 -9.65
N CYS A 20 50.75 0.76 -10.87
CA CYS A 20 50.01 0.21 -12.01
C CYS A 20 50.05 -1.32 -12.04
N ASP A 21 51.04 -1.94 -11.39
CA ASP A 21 51.21 -3.40 -11.30
C ASP A 21 50.52 -4.01 -10.07
N THR A 22 50.00 -3.18 -9.15
CA THR A 22 49.18 -3.66 -8.04
C THR A 22 47.78 -4.04 -8.51
N SER A 23 47.24 -5.15 -8.01
CA SER A 23 45.83 -5.50 -8.18
C SER A 23 44.94 -4.29 -7.82
N ARG A 24 43.78 -4.10 -8.47
CA ARG A 24 42.87 -2.98 -8.16
C ARG A 24 42.58 -2.84 -6.65
N ASP A 25 42.61 -3.97 -5.94
CA ASP A 25 42.37 -4.07 -4.51
C ASP A 25 43.50 -3.52 -3.63
N ASP A 26 44.73 -3.40 -4.13
CA ASP A 26 45.91 -2.98 -3.36
C ASP A 26 46.38 -1.55 -3.68
N ASN A 27 45.59 -0.80 -4.46
CA ASN A 27 45.90 0.59 -4.78
C ASN A 27 45.61 1.51 -3.57
N PRO A 28 46.63 2.22 -3.01
CA PRO A 28 46.48 3.08 -1.83
C PRO A 28 45.57 4.30 -2.04
N TYR A 29 45.23 4.62 -3.30
CA TYR A 29 44.33 5.74 -3.64
C TYR A 29 42.87 5.33 -3.78
N THR A 30 42.55 4.04 -3.78
CA THR A 30 41.18 3.53 -3.95
C THR A 30 40.23 4.11 -2.89
N LEU A 31 40.59 4.00 -1.61
CA LEU A 31 39.76 4.49 -0.51
C LEU A 31 39.62 6.04 -0.50
N PRO A 32 40.70 6.84 -0.61
CA PRO A 32 40.59 8.30 -0.71
C PRO A 32 39.70 8.77 -1.87
N VAL A 33 39.84 8.17 -3.05
CA VAL A 33 39.03 8.54 -4.23
C VAL A 33 37.57 8.13 -4.03
N ALA A 34 37.29 6.90 -3.58
CA ALA A 34 35.94 6.46 -3.30
C ALA A 34 35.25 7.31 -2.22
N THR A 35 35.99 7.69 -1.17
CA THR A 35 35.49 8.58 -0.10
C THR A 35 35.16 9.97 -0.64
N LEU A 36 35.96 10.50 -1.57
CA LEU A 36 35.69 11.78 -2.22
C LEU A 36 34.40 11.69 -3.05
N LEU A 37 34.24 10.65 -3.87
CA LEU A 37 33.05 10.43 -4.68
C LEU A 37 31.79 10.31 -3.80
N TYR A 38 31.86 9.53 -2.72
CA TYR A 38 30.77 9.40 -1.74
C TYR A 38 30.42 10.74 -1.10
N LYS A 39 31.41 11.51 -0.64
CA LYS A 39 31.18 12.82 -0.02
C LYS A 39 30.63 13.85 -1.00
N MET A 40 31.04 13.80 -2.27
CA MET A 40 30.46 14.64 -3.33
C MET A 40 28.98 14.29 -3.54
N ALA A 41 28.66 13.00 -3.68
CA ALA A 41 27.28 12.52 -3.79
C ALA A 41 26.42 12.94 -2.58
N LEU A 42 26.94 12.75 -1.36
CA LEU A 42 26.27 13.16 -0.12
C LEU A 42 25.99 14.67 -0.06
N ASN A 43 26.97 15.48 -0.46
CA ASN A 43 26.83 16.94 -0.49
C ASN A 43 25.80 17.39 -1.51
N MET A 44 25.79 16.78 -2.71
CA MET A 44 24.78 17.06 -3.72
C MET A 44 23.38 16.69 -3.21
N LEU A 45 23.23 15.55 -2.54
CA LEU A 45 21.94 15.11 -1.98
C LEU A 45 21.43 16.01 -0.83
N SER A 46 22.35 16.51 0.00
CA SER A 46 22.03 17.28 1.22
C SER A 46 21.78 18.77 0.94
N LYS A 47 22.34 19.31 -0.14
CA LYS A 47 22.24 20.74 -0.51
C LYS A 47 21.24 21.02 -1.63
N SER A 48 20.65 19.99 -2.24
CA SER A 48 19.67 20.11 -3.31
C SER A 48 18.23 20.07 -2.79
N ASP A 49 17.38 20.95 -3.31
CA ASP A 49 15.93 20.82 -3.21
C ASP A 49 15.43 19.65 -4.10
N HIS A 50 14.19 19.20 -3.91
CA HIS A 50 13.65 18.01 -4.60
C HIS A 50 13.77 18.07 -6.13
N GLU A 51 13.52 19.23 -6.74
CA GLU A 51 13.62 19.42 -8.18
C GLU A 51 15.08 19.34 -8.69
N THR A 52 16.00 19.93 -7.93
CA THR A 52 17.44 19.88 -8.22
C THR A 52 17.99 18.47 -8.04
N ARG A 53 17.54 17.74 -7.01
CA ARG A 53 17.89 16.33 -6.77
C ARG A 53 17.45 15.44 -7.94
N SER A 54 16.28 15.68 -8.52
CA SER A 54 15.81 14.93 -9.69
C SER A 54 16.69 15.17 -10.92
N LYS A 55 17.10 16.42 -11.18
CA LYS A 55 17.97 16.79 -12.30
C LYS A 55 19.40 16.25 -12.13
N GLU A 56 19.92 16.26 -10.90
CA GLU A 56 21.26 15.80 -10.57
C GLU A 56 21.35 14.29 -10.29
N SER A 57 20.20 13.59 -10.22
CA SER A 57 20.11 12.16 -9.87
C SER A 57 21.02 11.28 -10.71
N GLY A 58 21.11 11.51 -12.03
CA GLY A 58 22.00 10.76 -12.92
C GLY A 58 23.49 10.91 -12.55
N THR A 59 23.90 12.13 -12.21
CA THR A 59 25.27 12.43 -11.74
C THR A 59 25.54 11.76 -10.40
N ILE A 60 24.62 11.88 -9.44
CA ILE A 60 24.77 11.28 -8.10
C ILE A 60 24.86 9.74 -8.23
N ARG A 61 24.02 9.12 -9.05
CA ARG A 61 24.08 7.68 -9.34
C ARG A 61 25.41 7.27 -9.96
N THR A 62 25.93 8.05 -10.90
CA THR A 62 27.22 7.76 -11.54
C THR A 62 28.36 7.80 -10.52
N LEU A 63 28.36 8.81 -9.64
CA LEU A 63 29.34 8.93 -8.55
C LEU A 63 29.26 7.73 -7.58
N LEU A 64 28.04 7.34 -7.18
CA LEU A 64 27.83 6.21 -6.27
C LEU A 64 28.15 4.86 -6.93
N LYS A 65 27.82 4.67 -8.21
CA LYS A 65 28.16 3.45 -8.95
C LYS A 65 29.67 3.26 -9.04
N HIS A 66 30.40 4.32 -9.44
CA HIS A 66 31.87 4.26 -9.43
C HIS A 66 32.44 4.06 -8.04
N CYS A 67 31.80 4.60 -6.99
CA CYS A 67 32.18 4.34 -5.61
C CYS A 67 32.06 2.85 -5.26
N LEU A 68 30.93 2.21 -5.59
CA LEU A 68 30.69 0.79 -5.36
C LEU A 68 31.64 -0.09 -6.19
N ASP A 69 31.81 0.19 -7.48
CA ASP A 69 32.69 -0.57 -8.39
C ASP A 69 34.17 -0.53 -7.97
N MET A 70 34.59 0.55 -7.29
CA MET A 70 35.96 0.73 -6.79
C MET A 70 36.18 0.09 -5.42
N LEU A 71 35.15 -0.04 -4.59
CA LEU A 71 35.28 -0.49 -3.21
C LEU A 71 35.13 -2.00 -3.11
N ASN A 72 36.17 -2.68 -2.63
CA ASN A 72 36.03 -4.09 -2.25
C ASN A 72 35.25 -4.19 -0.92
N PRO A 73 34.09 -4.89 -0.88
CA PRO A 73 33.26 -4.98 0.31
C PRO A 73 33.94 -5.71 1.47
N GLU A 74 34.95 -6.55 1.22
CA GLU A 74 35.71 -7.22 2.28
C GLU A 74 36.74 -6.30 2.94
N LYS A 75 37.30 -5.35 2.18
CA LYS A 75 38.32 -4.41 2.68
C LYS A 75 37.71 -3.14 3.27
N PHE A 76 36.66 -2.60 2.64
CA PHE A 76 36.06 -1.31 3.01
C PHE A 76 34.53 -1.39 3.19
N PRO A 77 34.03 -2.26 4.09
CA PRO A 77 32.60 -2.54 4.21
C PRO A 77 31.77 -1.33 4.69
N GLU A 78 32.35 -0.41 5.47
CA GLU A 78 31.66 0.79 5.98
C GLU A 78 31.20 1.72 4.84
N TYR A 79 32.13 2.08 3.95
CA TYR A 79 31.87 2.96 2.81
C TYR A 79 31.00 2.28 1.76
N HIS A 80 31.21 0.98 1.53
CA HIS A 80 30.39 0.20 0.62
C HIS A 80 28.94 0.15 1.10
N CYS A 81 28.71 -0.13 2.39
CA CYS A 81 27.38 -0.11 2.99
C CYS A 81 26.70 1.25 2.85
N ALA A 82 27.41 2.34 3.16
CA ALA A 82 26.85 3.69 3.10
C ALA A 82 26.54 4.12 1.66
N ALA A 83 27.38 3.77 0.69
CA ALA A 83 27.15 4.05 -0.73
C ALA A 83 25.96 3.25 -1.28
N ALA A 84 25.85 1.95 -0.94
CA ALA A 84 24.74 1.10 -1.36
C ALA A 84 23.40 1.60 -0.78
N TYR A 85 23.37 1.97 0.51
CA TYR A 85 22.17 2.58 1.09
C TYR A 85 21.79 3.88 0.39
N MET A 86 22.76 4.77 0.14
CA MET A 86 22.49 6.04 -0.55
C MET A 86 22.00 5.83 -1.98
N MET A 87 22.48 4.80 -2.66
CA MET A 87 21.97 4.41 -3.97
C MET A 87 20.49 4.04 -3.88
N SER A 88 20.08 3.24 -2.88
CA SER A 88 18.67 2.91 -2.66
C SER A 88 17.79 4.14 -2.36
N ASP A 89 18.34 5.16 -1.68
CA ASP A 89 17.67 6.45 -1.36
C ASP A 89 17.33 7.27 -2.60
N LEU A 90 18.08 7.10 -3.68
CA LEU A 90 17.77 7.73 -4.96
C LEU A 90 16.60 7.03 -5.66
N TYR A 91 16.45 5.71 -5.49
CA TYR A 91 15.38 4.94 -6.11
C TYR A 91 14.04 5.12 -5.41
N ILE A 92 14.01 5.18 -4.07
CA ILE A 92 12.80 5.43 -3.27
C ILE A 92 13.08 6.50 -2.21
N ASP A 93 12.26 7.54 -2.16
CA ASP A 93 12.27 8.52 -1.06
C ASP A 93 11.52 7.97 0.16
N ASP A 94 11.89 8.42 1.36
CA ASP A 94 11.26 8.00 2.62
C ASP A 94 9.82 8.52 2.75
N ASN A 95 9.48 9.62 2.04
CA ASN A 95 8.15 10.24 2.03
C ASN A 95 7.21 9.61 1.00
N VAL A 96 6.95 8.31 1.14
CA VAL A 96 5.93 7.58 0.37
C VAL A 96 4.54 8.11 0.76
N SER A 97 3.99 9.06 -0.03
CA SER A 97 2.66 9.65 0.20
C SER A 97 1.64 9.12 -0.79
N GLU A 98 0.42 8.72 -0.41
CA GLU A 98 -0.67 8.20 -1.29
C GLU A 98 -0.93 8.99 -2.61
N GLN A 99 -0.54 10.25 -2.73
CA GLN A 99 -0.75 11.09 -3.93
C GLN A 99 0.38 11.00 -4.96
N SER A 100 1.59 10.59 -4.58
CA SER A 100 2.68 10.28 -5.52
C SER A 100 2.39 9.06 -6.42
N TRP A 101 1.18 8.48 -6.29
CA TRP A 101 0.75 7.18 -6.83
C TRP A 101 -0.40 7.28 -7.84
N THR A 102 -0.95 8.48 -8.06
CA THR A 102 -1.99 8.76 -9.08
C THR A 102 -1.50 9.63 -10.24
N SER A 103 -0.28 10.16 -10.17
CA SER A 103 0.34 10.77 -11.35
C SER A 103 0.86 9.63 -12.21
N ASP A 104 -0.01 9.14 -13.09
CA ASP A 104 0.45 8.50 -14.32
C ASP A 104 1.48 9.46 -14.95
N GLY A 105 2.65 8.94 -15.32
CA GLY A 105 3.71 9.71 -15.96
C GLY A 105 3.39 10.11 -17.40
N SER A 106 2.12 10.40 -17.69
CA SER A 106 1.68 11.02 -18.93
C SER A 106 1.45 12.51 -18.67
N ASP A 107 2.09 13.35 -19.47
CA ASP A 107 1.98 14.82 -19.51
C ASP A 107 3.11 15.62 -18.84
N ILE A 108 4.36 15.24 -19.13
CA ILE A 108 5.41 16.26 -19.34
C ILE A 108 5.84 16.16 -20.80
N PRO A 109 5.53 17.14 -21.67
CA PRO A 109 6.06 17.19 -23.02
C PRO A 109 7.59 17.32 -22.97
N ASP A 110 8.26 16.45 -23.71
CA ASP A 110 9.71 16.44 -23.92
C ASP A 110 10.15 17.72 -24.65
N PRO A 111 11.03 18.58 -24.07
CA PRO A 111 11.46 19.80 -24.76
C PRO A 111 12.55 19.57 -25.83
N ASP A 112 13.15 18.38 -25.93
CA ASP A 112 14.32 18.14 -26.78
C ASP A 112 14.13 16.98 -27.79
N SER A 113 12.91 16.81 -28.32
CA SER A 113 12.74 16.07 -29.58
C SER A 113 13.21 16.93 -30.77
N LEU A 114 14.52 17.03 -30.95
CA LEU A 114 15.11 17.42 -32.22
C LEU A 114 16.16 16.38 -32.62
N ASP A 115 15.92 15.84 -33.81
CA ASP A 115 16.74 14.93 -34.60
C ASP A 115 18.25 15.03 -34.34
N ASP A 116 18.90 13.89 -34.14
CA ASP A 116 20.11 13.57 -34.90
C ASP A 116 20.32 12.04 -34.95
N ASP A 117 20.02 11.50 -36.13
CA ASP A 117 20.39 10.17 -36.61
C ASP A 117 21.90 9.93 -36.51
N LEU A 118 22.38 8.95 -35.74
CA LEU A 118 23.67 8.29 -36.04
C LEU A 118 23.72 6.81 -35.61
N PRO A 119 24.43 5.96 -36.38
CA PRO A 119 24.15 4.52 -36.47
C PRO A 119 24.84 3.66 -35.42
N PHE A 120 24.20 2.52 -35.14
CA PHE A 120 24.74 1.35 -34.46
C PHE A 120 26.15 0.98 -34.96
N ALA A 121 27.11 0.88 -34.04
CA ALA A 121 28.38 0.20 -34.28
C ALA A 121 28.58 -0.88 -33.21
N GLU A 122 28.87 -2.08 -33.70
CA GLU A 122 29.02 -3.33 -32.96
C GLU A 122 30.14 -3.27 -31.90
N GLU A 123 29.90 -3.98 -30.80
CA GLU A 123 30.88 -4.29 -29.75
C GLU A 123 32.13 -4.94 -30.35
N ASN A 124 33.31 -4.38 -30.05
CA ASN A 124 34.54 -5.13 -30.09
C ASN A 124 35.43 -4.76 -28.91
N ASP A 125 35.55 -5.75 -28.03
CA ASP A 125 36.34 -5.79 -26.82
C ASP A 125 37.84 -5.89 -27.17
N SER A 126 38.68 -5.01 -26.63
CA SER A 126 40.14 -5.21 -26.53
C SER A 126 40.79 -4.09 -25.72
N HIS A 127 41.00 -4.35 -24.44
CA HIS A 127 41.95 -3.64 -23.60
C HIS A 127 43.35 -3.58 -24.25
N LEU A 128 43.82 -2.39 -24.62
CA LEU A 128 45.23 -2.16 -24.95
C LEU A 128 45.74 -0.91 -24.22
N TYR A 129 46.63 -1.14 -23.25
CA TYR A 129 47.40 -0.12 -22.54
C TYR A 129 48.06 0.85 -23.55
N THR A 130 47.70 2.12 -23.50
CA THR A 130 48.31 3.16 -24.33
C THR A 130 49.44 3.82 -23.57
N CYS A 131 50.67 3.41 -23.81
CA CYS A 131 51.85 4.15 -23.37
C CYS A 131 51.98 5.46 -24.19
N VAL A 132 52.05 6.60 -23.51
CA VAL A 132 52.28 7.90 -24.16
C VAL A 132 53.75 8.02 -24.56
N ASN A 133 54.01 8.38 -25.81
CA ASN A 133 55.36 8.56 -26.33
C ASN A 133 55.95 9.89 -25.80
N ILE A 134 57.15 9.84 -25.18
CA ILE A 134 57.85 10.99 -24.58
C ILE A 134 58.00 12.16 -25.57
N LYS A 135 58.06 11.89 -26.89
CA LYS A 135 58.13 12.94 -27.92
C LYS A 135 56.87 13.81 -28.02
N GLN A 136 55.72 13.36 -27.51
CA GLN A 136 54.47 14.14 -27.47
C GLN A 136 54.42 15.12 -26.30
N LEU A 137 55.24 14.94 -25.25
CA LEU A 137 55.31 15.84 -24.09
C LEU A 137 56.22 17.06 -24.33
N ALA A 138 57.07 17.01 -25.36
CA ALA A 138 58.07 18.04 -25.64
C ALA A 138 57.59 19.12 -26.65
N GLN A 139 56.34 19.08 -27.10
CA GLN A 139 55.79 20.10 -27.99
C GLN A 139 55.05 21.18 -27.17
N PRO A 140 55.30 22.48 -27.42
CA PRO A 140 54.62 23.56 -26.71
C PRO A 140 53.13 23.50 -27.01
N GLN A 141 52.32 23.42 -25.96
CA GLN A 141 50.89 23.17 -26.03
C GLN A 141 50.16 24.25 -26.84
N GLN A 142 49.83 23.92 -28.08
CA GLN A 142 48.76 24.58 -28.81
C GLN A 142 47.86 23.50 -29.41
N ASN A 143 46.69 23.40 -28.80
CA ASN A 143 45.45 22.81 -29.28
C ASN A 143 45.05 21.40 -28.82
N ARG A 144 43.88 21.45 -28.17
CA ARG A 144 42.85 20.43 -27.96
C ARG A 144 43.13 19.44 -26.84
N PHE A 145 42.60 19.80 -25.67
CA PHE A 145 41.72 18.87 -24.95
C PHE A 145 40.94 18.06 -25.99
N ARG A 146 41.40 16.84 -26.29
CA ARG A 146 40.47 15.83 -26.79
C ARG A 146 39.39 15.81 -25.72
N LYS A 147 38.14 16.07 -26.10
CA LYS A 147 37.01 15.62 -25.30
C LYS A 147 37.34 14.16 -24.98
N THR A 148 37.70 13.88 -23.74
CA THR A 148 37.59 12.52 -23.21
C THR A 148 36.21 12.04 -23.62
N PRO A 149 36.01 10.77 -24.03
CA PRO A 149 34.64 10.27 -24.15
C PRO A 149 33.95 10.66 -22.85
N ASP A 150 32.89 11.48 -22.96
CA ASP A 150 32.19 11.98 -21.77
C ASP A 150 31.88 10.76 -20.93
N VAL A 151 32.30 10.76 -19.66
CA VAL A 151 31.97 9.68 -18.73
C VAL A 151 30.47 9.46 -18.87
N GLU A 152 30.09 8.28 -19.35
CA GLU A 152 28.72 7.98 -19.72
C GLU A 152 27.86 8.18 -18.47
N ARG A 153 27.13 9.30 -18.45
CA ARG A 153 26.31 9.65 -17.30
C ARG A 153 25.16 8.68 -17.30
N LEU A 154 24.96 8.00 -16.18
CA LEU A 154 23.72 7.25 -15.99
C LEU A 154 22.57 8.23 -16.21
N ALA A 155 21.70 7.89 -17.15
CA ALA A 155 20.56 8.70 -17.46
C ALA A 155 19.63 8.83 -16.22
N PRO A 156 18.77 9.86 -16.15
CA PRO A 156 17.89 10.11 -15.00
C PRO A 156 17.13 8.85 -14.58
N ILE A 157 16.62 8.77 -13.35
CA ILE A 157 15.83 7.59 -12.95
C ILE A 157 14.53 7.56 -13.75
N HIS A 158 14.54 6.82 -14.84
CA HIS A 158 13.37 6.48 -15.65
C HIS A 158 12.94 5.05 -15.37
N GLY A 159 11.63 4.86 -15.26
CA GLY A 159 11.01 3.57 -14.96
C GLY A 159 9.87 3.71 -13.97
N ASN A 160 8.92 2.78 -14.08
CA ASN A 160 7.80 2.65 -13.16
C ASN A 160 8.32 2.41 -11.72
N LEU A 161 7.51 2.81 -10.74
CA LEU A 161 7.88 2.79 -9.31
C LEU A 161 8.23 1.38 -8.78
N ASP A 162 7.68 0.34 -9.39
CA ASP A 162 7.95 -1.07 -9.13
C ASP A 162 9.38 -1.48 -9.49
N LYS A 163 9.86 -1.10 -10.68
CA LYS A 163 11.25 -1.35 -11.10
C LYS A 163 12.22 -0.62 -10.19
N ARG A 164 11.90 0.63 -9.83
CA ARG A 164 12.67 1.40 -8.86
C ARG A 164 12.70 0.73 -7.49
N ALA A 165 11.56 0.20 -7.02
CA ALA A 165 11.49 -0.51 -5.75
C ALA A 165 12.30 -1.80 -5.75
N THR A 166 12.27 -2.54 -6.86
CA THR A 166 13.03 -3.78 -7.03
C THR A 166 14.54 -3.50 -7.01
N GLU A 167 14.99 -2.46 -7.73
CA GLU A 167 16.39 -2.03 -7.70
C GLU A 167 16.80 -1.50 -6.32
N ALA A 168 15.95 -0.74 -5.64
CA ALA A 168 16.21 -0.27 -4.28
C ALA A 168 16.45 -1.45 -3.31
N LEU A 169 15.62 -2.50 -3.37
CA LEU A 169 15.77 -3.68 -2.52
C LEU A 169 17.10 -4.42 -2.76
N LYS A 170 17.60 -4.49 -4.01
CA LYS A 170 18.92 -5.06 -4.31
C LYS A 170 20.04 -4.31 -3.58
N TYR A 171 20.05 -2.98 -3.69
CA TYR A 171 21.04 -2.15 -3.00
C TYR A 171 20.90 -2.18 -1.48
N LEU A 172 19.68 -2.34 -0.95
CA LEU A 172 19.47 -2.54 0.50
C LEU A 172 20.05 -3.87 0.99
N VAL A 173 19.88 -4.95 0.21
CA VAL A 173 20.52 -6.25 0.50
C VAL A 173 22.03 -6.15 0.45
N GLU A 174 22.58 -5.45 -0.55
CA GLU A 174 24.02 -5.20 -0.65
C GLU A 174 24.54 -4.42 0.56
N ALA A 175 23.82 -3.40 1.02
CA ALA A 175 24.14 -2.67 2.24
C ALA A 175 24.12 -3.57 3.49
N LEU A 176 23.11 -4.43 3.64
CA LEU A 176 23.02 -5.39 4.75
C LEU A 176 24.20 -6.38 4.75
N ARG A 177 24.58 -6.90 3.57
CA ARG A 177 25.74 -7.79 3.42
C ARG A 177 27.03 -7.11 3.82
N SER A 178 27.28 -5.87 3.35
CA SER A 178 28.45 -5.10 3.75
C SER A 178 28.47 -4.80 5.24
N ASN A 179 27.33 -4.46 5.84
CA ASN A 179 27.24 -4.25 7.28
C ASN A 179 27.55 -5.54 8.08
N ALA A 180 27.08 -6.70 7.62
CA ALA A 180 27.42 -7.98 8.24
C ALA A 180 28.92 -8.29 8.16
N ILE A 181 29.58 -7.98 7.04
CA ILE A 181 31.04 -8.11 6.89
C ILE A 181 31.76 -7.17 7.86
N HIS A 182 31.35 -5.90 7.93
CA HIS A 182 31.91 -4.92 8.85
C HIS A 182 31.91 -5.41 10.30
N ARG A 183 30.80 -6.02 10.73
CA ARG A 183 30.67 -6.62 12.07
C ARG A 183 31.62 -7.79 12.31
N ARG A 184 31.81 -8.67 11.34
CA ARG A 184 32.76 -9.80 11.47
C ARG A 184 34.19 -9.29 11.62
N VAL A 185 34.57 -8.26 10.87
CA VAL A 185 35.90 -7.64 10.95
C VAL A 185 36.12 -6.98 12.31
N GLN A 186 35.14 -6.21 12.81
CA GLN A 186 35.21 -5.60 14.15
C GLN A 186 35.36 -6.65 15.26
N ALA A 187 34.51 -7.69 15.27
CA ALA A 187 34.58 -8.75 16.28
C ALA A 187 35.92 -9.49 16.29
N THR A 188 36.53 -9.68 15.11
CA THR A 188 37.85 -10.31 15.00
C THR A 188 38.95 -9.39 15.58
N SER A 189 38.87 -8.08 15.33
CA SER A 189 39.83 -7.09 15.85
C SER A 189 39.74 -6.88 17.38
N GLU A 190 38.56 -7.05 17.96
CA GLU A 190 38.36 -6.99 19.41
C GLU A 190 38.96 -8.23 20.09
N GLN A 191 38.82 -9.42 19.49
CA GLN A 191 39.41 -10.67 20.00
C GLN A 191 40.94 -10.71 19.95
N THR A 192 41.57 -10.12 18.93
CA THR A 192 43.05 -10.00 18.87
C THR A 192 43.60 -8.99 19.88
N ASN A 193 42.91 -7.86 20.10
CA ASN A 193 43.32 -6.88 21.10
C ASN A 193 43.21 -7.41 22.54
N GLU A 194 42.25 -8.28 22.85
CA GLU A 194 42.17 -8.94 24.16
C GLU A 194 43.33 -9.94 24.38
N GLN A 195 43.82 -10.61 23.33
CA GLN A 195 44.98 -11.50 23.42
C GLN A 195 46.32 -10.75 23.48
N GLU A 196 46.43 -9.57 22.86
CA GLU A 196 47.65 -8.76 22.83
C GLU A 196 47.89 -7.90 24.09
N THR A 197 46.95 -7.83 25.04
CA THR A 197 47.18 -7.17 26.34
C THR A 197 48.16 -7.91 27.27
N SER A 198 48.85 -8.93 26.80
CA SER A 198 49.84 -9.71 27.58
C SER A 198 51.24 -9.84 26.96
N SER A 199 51.62 -9.00 25.98
CA SER A 199 53.04 -8.90 25.58
C SER A 199 53.44 -7.56 25.00
N THR A 200 54.43 -6.94 25.64
CA THR A 200 55.08 -5.66 25.34
C THR A 200 55.80 -5.59 23.98
N SER A 201 55.51 -4.52 23.24
CA SER A 201 56.37 -3.66 22.37
C SER A 201 57.28 -4.28 21.31
N THR A 202 57.18 -3.80 20.07
CA THR A 202 58.19 -2.90 19.43
C THR A 202 57.65 -2.22 18.17
N ASP A 203 58.07 -0.97 17.97
CA ASP A 203 57.81 -0.04 16.86
C ASP A 203 58.06 -0.62 15.45
N GLU A 204 57.12 -0.38 14.53
CA GLU A 204 57.44 -0.05 13.12
C GLU A 204 56.38 0.92 12.56
N LYS A 205 56.76 2.21 12.47
CA LYS A 205 55.93 3.28 11.91
C LYS A 205 55.84 3.15 10.39
N SER A 206 54.77 2.55 9.89
CA SER A 206 54.34 2.77 8.51
C SER A 206 53.79 4.19 8.38
N LYS A 207 54.27 4.95 7.40
CA LYS A 207 53.88 6.34 7.12
C LYS A 207 52.42 6.39 6.67
N VAL A 208 51.51 6.55 7.62
CA VAL A 208 50.12 6.92 7.35
C VAL A 208 50.09 8.38 6.90
N ILE A 209 49.66 8.61 5.66
CA ILE A 209 49.36 9.93 5.13
C ILE A 209 48.15 10.46 5.91
N VAL A 210 48.35 11.53 6.68
CA VAL A 210 47.31 12.21 7.45
C VAL A 210 46.31 12.86 6.49
N PRO A 211 45.00 12.52 6.52
CA PRO A 211 44.01 13.26 5.74
C PRO A 211 43.82 14.66 6.34
N LEU A 212 43.83 15.70 5.49
CA LEU A 212 43.55 17.08 5.90
C LEU A 212 42.20 17.17 6.64
N PRO A 213 42.10 17.93 7.76
CA PRO A 213 40.85 18.13 8.47
C PRO A 213 40.00 19.16 7.72
N TYR A 214 38.97 18.70 7.00
CA TYR A 214 37.89 19.57 6.54
C TYR A 214 36.68 19.39 7.47
N GLN A 215 36.40 20.41 8.27
CA GLN A 215 35.25 20.44 9.18
C GLN A 215 33.96 20.54 8.37
N ALA A 216 33.21 19.44 8.29
CA ALA A 216 31.84 19.46 7.77
C ALA A 216 30.91 20.08 8.82
N THR A 217 30.29 21.20 8.47
CA THR A 217 29.29 21.88 9.29
C THR A 217 27.91 21.25 9.09
N ARG A 218 27.26 20.96 10.23
CA ARG A 218 25.81 20.84 10.50
C ARG A 218 25.05 19.51 10.20
N ASN A 219 24.47 19.03 11.31
CA ASN A 219 23.26 18.23 11.54
C ASN A 219 22.40 17.87 10.31
N SER A 220 22.55 16.63 9.87
CA SER A 220 21.56 15.85 9.13
C SER A 220 21.40 14.51 9.85
N SER A 221 20.18 14.10 10.14
CA SER A 221 19.84 12.83 10.80
C SER A 221 20.13 11.58 9.94
N LYS A 222 20.60 11.76 8.69
CA LYS A 222 20.88 10.71 7.70
C LYS A 222 22.37 10.38 7.51
N ILE A 223 23.26 10.92 8.34
CA ILE A 223 24.70 10.63 8.25
C ILE A 223 24.95 9.20 8.77
N LEU A 224 25.24 8.26 7.86
CA LEU A 224 25.56 6.86 8.17
C LEU A 224 26.98 6.68 8.69
N ILE A 225 27.89 7.57 8.28
CA ILE A 225 29.31 7.58 8.63
C ILE A 225 29.61 8.81 9.47
N ASP A 226 30.01 8.62 10.73
CA ASP A 226 30.30 9.73 11.64
C ASP A 226 31.52 10.56 11.19
N ASN A 227 31.79 11.67 11.90
CA ASN A 227 32.94 12.54 11.58
C ASN A 227 34.31 11.86 11.77
N LYS A 228 34.36 10.68 12.39
CA LYS A 228 35.55 9.83 12.53
C LYS A 228 35.62 8.72 11.49
N ASN A 229 34.72 8.74 10.51
CA ASN A 229 34.52 7.73 9.48
C ASN A 229 33.98 6.38 9.97
N HIS A 230 33.42 6.30 11.18
CA HIS A 230 32.81 5.06 11.68
C HIS A 230 31.36 4.95 11.25
N LEU A 231 30.95 3.74 10.87
CA LEU A 231 29.55 3.42 10.63
C LEU A 231 28.75 3.57 11.93
N THR A 232 27.54 4.11 11.84
CA THR A 232 26.63 4.24 12.99
C THR A 232 26.32 2.87 13.62
N ASN A 233 25.87 2.84 14.89
CA ASN A 233 25.50 1.61 15.59
C ASN A 233 24.72 0.64 14.68
N ASP A 234 25.15 -0.63 14.60
CA ASP A 234 24.58 -1.67 13.73
C ASP A 234 23.07 -1.81 13.86
N ASN A 235 22.54 -1.76 15.08
CA ASN A 235 21.09 -1.86 15.31
C ASN A 235 20.36 -0.67 14.67
N ARG A 236 20.91 0.53 14.80
CA ARG A 236 20.37 1.75 14.18
C ARG A 236 20.45 1.67 12.65
N LEU A 237 21.57 1.19 12.11
CA LEU A 237 21.75 1.03 10.67
C LEU A 237 20.77 0.00 10.08
N LYS A 238 20.66 -1.18 10.69
CA LYS A 238 19.69 -2.21 10.33
C LYS A 238 18.27 -1.66 10.38
N ALA A 239 17.92 -0.90 11.42
CA ALA A 239 16.60 -0.28 11.53
C ALA A 239 16.31 0.68 10.36
N ILE A 240 17.27 1.53 9.98
CA ILE A 240 17.13 2.46 8.85
C ILE A 240 16.98 1.70 7.52
N ILE A 241 17.78 0.66 7.29
CA ILE A 241 17.70 -0.17 6.08
C ILE A 241 16.35 -0.90 6.01
N LEU A 242 15.90 -1.51 7.11
CA LEU A 242 14.63 -2.23 7.18
C LEU A 242 13.42 -1.31 7.03
N HIS A 243 13.48 -0.09 7.57
CA HIS A 243 12.47 0.94 7.33
C HIS A 243 12.26 1.18 5.83
N LYS A 244 13.39 1.34 5.12
CA LYS A 244 13.39 1.59 3.69
C LYS A 244 12.97 0.38 2.86
N ALA A 245 13.33 -0.83 3.30
CA ALA A 245 12.84 -2.07 2.72
C ALA A 245 11.31 -2.19 2.88
N ALA A 246 10.75 -1.81 4.03
CA ALA A 246 9.30 -1.77 4.23
C ALA A 246 8.61 -0.79 3.27
N ALA A 247 9.18 0.39 3.05
CA ALA A 247 8.69 1.35 2.06
C ALA A 247 8.76 0.80 0.63
N ALA A 248 9.85 0.11 0.27
CA ALA A 248 10.01 -0.51 -1.04
C ALA A 248 9.02 -1.66 -1.28
N TYR A 249 8.80 -2.53 -0.29
CA TYR A 249 7.78 -3.56 -0.38
C TYR A 249 6.38 -2.99 -0.52
N PHE A 250 6.08 -1.91 0.21
CA PHE A 250 4.81 -1.19 0.03
C PHE A 250 4.62 -0.70 -1.42
N CYS A 251 5.67 -0.20 -2.08
CA CYS A 251 5.61 0.15 -3.51
C CYS A 251 5.22 -1.05 -4.39
N LEU A 252 5.74 -2.23 -4.09
CA LEU A 252 5.45 -3.45 -4.85
C LEU A 252 4.03 -3.97 -4.62
N VAL A 253 3.46 -3.78 -3.42
CA VAL A 253 2.06 -4.12 -3.12
C VAL A 253 1.11 -3.30 -4.00
N ASP A 254 1.29 -1.98 -4.09
CA ASP A 254 0.44 -1.10 -4.91
C ASP A 254 0.41 -1.51 -6.39
N ARG A 255 1.57 -1.86 -6.94
CA ARG A 255 1.63 -2.36 -8.31
C ARG A 255 0.93 -3.71 -8.46
N SER A 256 1.22 -4.63 -7.55
CA SER A 256 0.66 -5.99 -7.60
C SER A 256 -0.87 -5.98 -7.44
N GLU A 257 -1.41 -5.03 -6.67
CA GLU A 257 -2.86 -4.84 -6.49
C GLU A 257 -3.51 -4.41 -7.80
N LYS A 258 -2.94 -3.40 -8.48
CA LYS A 258 -3.41 -2.93 -9.79
C LYS A 258 -3.38 -4.02 -10.87
N GLU A 259 -2.41 -4.93 -10.78
CA GLU A 259 -2.28 -6.10 -11.67
C GLU A 259 -3.11 -7.32 -11.23
N LYS A 260 -3.80 -7.25 -10.08
CA LYS A 260 -4.59 -8.34 -9.48
C LYS A 260 -3.75 -9.58 -9.14
N HIS A 261 -2.47 -9.38 -8.81
CA HIS A 261 -1.54 -10.39 -8.31
C HIS A 261 -1.60 -10.50 -6.78
N TYR A 262 -2.78 -10.86 -6.25
CA TYR A 262 -3.05 -10.77 -4.81
C TYR A 262 -2.19 -11.71 -3.94
N GLY A 263 -1.70 -12.82 -4.48
CA GLY A 263 -0.73 -13.66 -3.78
C GLY A 263 0.59 -12.92 -3.53
N SER A 264 1.09 -12.23 -4.56
CA SER A 264 2.27 -11.37 -4.45
C SER A 264 2.00 -10.17 -3.53
N CYS A 265 0.81 -9.57 -3.55
CA CYS A 265 0.42 -8.52 -2.60
C CYS A 265 0.59 -8.99 -1.15
N LEU A 266 0.02 -10.14 -0.79
CA LEU A 266 0.12 -10.68 0.57
C LEU A 266 1.57 -11.04 0.95
N ARG A 267 2.36 -11.55 0.00
CA ARG A 267 3.80 -11.81 0.19
C ARG A 267 4.56 -10.54 0.52
N TYR A 268 4.40 -9.49 -0.29
CA TYR A 268 5.07 -8.21 -0.07
C TYR A 268 4.56 -7.50 1.19
N LEU A 269 3.28 -7.61 1.52
CA LEU A 269 2.74 -7.14 2.80
C LEU A 269 3.42 -7.84 3.98
N ARG A 270 3.56 -9.18 3.93
CA ARG A 270 4.27 -9.95 4.97
C ARG A 270 5.70 -9.46 5.14
N LEU A 271 6.45 -9.37 4.05
CA LEU A 271 7.86 -8.95 4.08
C LEU A 271 8.02 -7.51 4.59
N GLY A 272 7.18 -6.59 4.11
CA GLY A 272 7.18 -5.19 4.56
C GLY A 272 6.82 -5.02 6.04
N LEU A 273 5.82 -5.77 6.53
CA LEU A 273 5.41 -5.74 7.94
C LEU A 273 6.44 -6.40 8.87
N ASN A 274 7.13 -7.44 8.40
CA ASN A 274 8.25 -8.04 9.13
C ASN A 274 9.42 -7.06 9.24
N CYS A 275 9.76 -6.36 8.14
CA CYS A 275 10.77 -5.30 8.16
C CYS A 275 10.40 -4.19 9.16
N TYR A 276 9.14 -3.73 9.15
CA TYR A 276 8.63 -2.74 10.08
C TYR A 276 8.71 -3.22 11.55
N SER A 277 8.33 -4.46 11.81
CA SER A 277 8.36 -5.04 13.17
C SER A 277 9.80 -5.19 13.68
N ALA A 278 10.71 -5.60 12.80
CA ALA A 278 12.14 -5.70 13.11
C ALA A 278 12.75 -4.30 13.36
N GLU A 279 12.36 -3.29 12.59
CA GLU A 279 12.73 -1.89 12.82
C GLU A 279 12.31 -1.44 14.23
N LEU A 280 11.06 -1.64 14.61
CA LEU A 280 10.57 -1.25 15.95
C LEU A 280 11.32 -1.96 17.07
N LYS A 281 11.62 -3.25 16.91
CA LYS A 281 12.37 -4.03 17.90
C LYS A 281 13.78 -3.49 18.08
N LEU A 282 14.46 -3.15 16.99
CA LEU A 282 15.80 -2.55 17.02
C LEU A 282 15.80 -1.13 17.62
N GLN A 283 14.77 -0.32 17.33
CA GLN A 283 14.64 1.03 17.91
C GLN A 283 14.33 1.01 19.41
N SER A 284 13.56 0.02 19.88
CA SER A 284 13.24 -0.13 21.31
C SER A 284 14.48 -0.38 22.17
N MET A 285 15.55 -0.94 21.57
CA MET A 285 16.84 -1.12 22.23
C MET A 285 17.64 0.18 22.41
N ASP A 286 17.24 1.28 21.73
CA ASP A 286 17.99 2.55 21.65
C ASP A 286 17.30 3.74 22.37
N HIS A 287 16.30 3.51 23.23
CA HIS A 287 15.60 4.53 24.08
C HIS A 287 15.01 5.77 23.37
N ASN A 288 14.88 5.78 22.04
CA ASN A 288 14.24 6.87 21.31
C ASN A 288 12.80 6.51 20.91
N ASN A 289 11.88 7.46 21.11
CA ASN A 289 10.48 7.31 20.73
C ASN A 289 10.33 6.98 19.24
N SER A 290 9.46 6.01 18.95
CA SER A 290 9.00 5.65 17.59
C SER A 290 8.75 6.91 16.74
N SER A 291 9.47 7.01 15.63
CA SER A 291 9.38 8.14 14.71
C SER A 291 7.97 8.25 14.12
N THR A 292 7.47 9.49 14.01
CA THR A 292 6.22 9.84 13.32
C THR A 292 6.16 9.27 11.90
N GLU A 293 7.29 9.19 11.21
CA GLU A 293 7.38 8.65 9.84
C GLU A 293 7.12 7.13 9.80
N CYS A 294 7.61 6.37 10.78
CA CYS A 294 7.32 4.93 10.90
C CYS A 294 5.82 4.68 11.05
N LYS A 295 5.14 5.49 11.87
CA LYS A 295 3.69 5.40 12.06
C LYS A 295 2.94 5.75 10.78
N LYS A 296 3.36 6.80 10.07
CA LYS A 296 2.78 7.17 8.75
C LYS A 296 2.89 6.00 7.77
N LEU A 297 4.08 5.43 7.59
CA LEU A 297 4.31 4.29 6.71
C LEU A 297 3.40 3.11 7.07
N LEU A 298 3.32 2.75 8.35
CA LEU A 298 2.42 1.69 8.81
C LEU A 298 0.96 1.96 8.45
N SER A 299 0.50 3.21 8.58
CA SER A 299 -0.87 3.56 8.19
C SER A 299 -1.13 3.35 6.69
N TYR A 300 -0.12 3.57 5.84
CA TYR A 300 -0.22 3.32 4.39
C TYR A 300 -0.27 1.82 4.11
N ILE A 301 0.62 1.04 4.72
CA ILE A 301 0.63 -0.42 4.61
C ILE A 301 -0.71 -1.02 5.06
N MET A 302 -1.29 -0.52 6.16
CA MET A 302 -2.59 -1.00 6.64
C MET A 302 -3.75 -0.60 5.72
N SER A 303 -3.70 0.59 5.10
CA SER A 303 -4.71 1.02 4.11
C SER A 303 -4.75 0.07 2.91
N ILE A 304 -3.58 -0.21 2.31
CA ILE A 304 -3.51 -1.09 1.13
C ILE A 304 -3.75 -2.56 1.48
N ALA A 305 -3.38 -2.98 2.69
CA ALA A 305 -3.76 -4.29 3.18
C ALA A 305 -5.29 -4.42 3.27
N GLY A 306 -5.97 -3.38 3.75
CA GLY A 306 -7.43 -3.29 3.72
C GLY A 306 -8.00 -3.48 2.32
N ASP A 307 -7.45 -2.75 1.34
CA ASP A 307 -7.84 -2.86 -0.08
C ASP A 307 -7.62 -4.30 -0.61
N CYS A 308 -6.42 -4.85 -0.42
CA CYS A 308 -6.07 -6.20 -0.88
C CYS A 308 -7.00 -7.26 -0.28
N ARG A 309 -7.26 -7.19 1.03
CA ARG A 309 -8.12 -8.14 1.74
C ARG A 309 -9.58 -8.05 1.29
N LEU A 310 -10.07 -6.85 0.98
CA LEU A 310 -11.39 -6.68 0.38
C LEU A 310 -11.45 -7.35 -0.99
N MET A 311 -10.46 -7.11 -1.86
CA MET A 311 -10.43 -7.71 -3.18
C MET A 311 -10.33 -9.24 -3.12
N ILE A 312 -9.57 -9.78 -2.15
CA ILE A 312 -9.46 -11.22 -1.94
C ILE A 312 -10.79 -11.86 -1.51
N ALA A 313 -11.65 -11.13 -0.79
CA ALA A 313 -12.96 -11.63 -0.41
C ALA A 313 -13.88 -11.94 -1.62
N HIS A 314 -13.56 -11.41 -2.81
CA HIS A 314 -14.31 -11.63 -4.05
C HIS A 314 -13.68 -12.70 -4.97
N ILE A 315 -12.53 -13.26 -4.58
CA ILE A 315 -11.83 -14.29 -5.36
C ILE A 315 -12.59 -15.61 -5.34
N THR A 316 -12.57 -16.32 -6.46
CA THR A 316 -13.19 -17.64 -6.60
C THR A 316 -12.28 -18.75 -6.08
N ALA A 317 -12.86 -19.91 -5.72
CA ALA A 317 -12.09 -21.05 -5.22
C ALA A 317 -11.03 -21.57 -6.22
N GLU A 318 -11.27 -21.41 -7.53
CA GLU A 318 -10.37 -21.86 -8.61
C GLU A 318 -9.09 -21.01 -8.70
N GLU A 319 -9.16 -19.74 -8.33
CA GLU A 319 -8.03 -18.80 -8.39
C GLU A 319 -7.12 -18.89 -7.16
N VAL A 320 -7.56 -19.57 -6.09
CA VAL A 320 -6.82 -19.67 -4.82
C VAL A 320 -5.45 -20.30 -5.00
N GLU A 321 -5.33 -21.30 -5.86
CA GLU A 321 -4.05 -21.99 -6.07
C GLU A 321 -3.05 -21.12 -6.84
N LYS A 322 -3.52 -20.37 -7.85
CA LYS A 322 -2.71 -19.34 -8.52
C LYS A 322 -2.14 -18.33 -7.52
N TYR A 323 -2.97 -17.88 -6.57
CA TYR A 323 -2.52 -16.95 -5.54
C TYR A 323 -1.61 -17.59 -4.50
N ARG A 324 -1.73 -18.89 -4.26
CA ARG A 324 -0.80 -19.64 -3.41
C ARG A 324 0.60 -19.71 -4.02
N GLU A 325 0.70 -19.99 -5.32
CA GLU A 325 1.98 -20.00 -6.04
C GLU A 325 2.65 -18.62 -5.95
N GLN A 326 1.92 -17.56 -6.30
CA GLN A 326 2.39 -16.17 -6.18
C GLN A 326 2.81 -15.81 -4.74
N TYR A 327 2.09 -16.29 -3.73
CA TYR A 327 2.42 -16.02 -2.32
C TYR A 327 3.75 -16.65 -1.89
N ASN A 328 4.07 -17.83 -2.45
CA ASN A 328 5.24 -18.63 -2.06
C ASN A 328 6.48 -18.35 -2.89
N GLU A 329 6.33 -17.79 -4.09
CA GLU A 329 7.46 -17.42 -4.94
C GLU A 329 8.33 -16.35 -4.24
N MET A 330 9.61 -16.61 -4.00
CA MET A 330 10.51 -15.64 -3.35
C MET A 330 11.71 -15.36 -4.24
N SER A 331 12.07 -14.08 -4.39
CA SER A 331 13.34 -13.71 -5.02
C SER A 331 14.51 -13.90 -4.05
N GLU A 332 15.74 -13.97 -4.57
CA GLU A 332 16.94 -14.01 -3.74
C GLU A 332 17.03 -12.83 -2.76
N VAL A 333 16.56 -11.66 -3.19
CA VAL A 333 16.50 -10.44 -2.38
C VAL A 333 15.52 -10.61 -1.22
N ASP A 334 14.35 -11.21 -1.48
CA ASP A 334 13.34 -11.48 -0.44
C ASP A 334 13.87 -12.44 0.63
N VAL A 335 14.60 -13.48 0.20
CA VAL A 335 15.19 -14.47 1.11
C VAL A 335 16.24 -13.83 2.02
N GLU A 336 17.09 -12.95 1.50
CA GLU A 336 18.10 -12.27 2.31
C GLU A 336 17.47 -11.31 3.32
N ILE A 337 16.47 -10.51 2.90
CA ILE A 337 15.78 -9.60 3.82
C ILE A 337 15.05 -10.38 4.91
N GLN A 338 14.37 -11.48 4.56
CA GLN A 338 13.71 -12.34 5.53
C GLN A 338 14.69 -12.92 6.55
N LYS A 339 15.87 -13.37 6.10
CA LYS A 339 16.91 -13.86 7.00
C LYS A 339 17.33 -12.80 8.02
N VAL A 340 17.48 -11.54 7.60
CA VAL A 340 17.81 -10.44 8.53
C VAL A 340 16.68 -10.18 9.52
N THR A 341 15.40 -10.23 9.10
CA THR A 341 14.28 -10.09 10.04
C THR A 341 14.20 -11.26 11.03
N ASP A 342 14.51 -12.47 10.58
CA ASP A 342 14.57 -13.67 11.43
C ASP A 342 15.73 -13.57 12.45
N GLU A 343 16.89 -13.05 12.06
CA GLU A 343 18.03 -12.77 12.96
C GLU A 343 17.68 -11.76 14.06
N VAL A 344 16.83 -10.78 13.75
CA VAL A 344 16.27 -9.82 14.74
C VAL A 344 15.21 -10.48 15.63
N GLY A 345 14.79 -11.70 15.30
CA GLY A 345 13.77 -12.48 16.02
C GLY A 345 12.36 -12.00 15.72
N VAL A 346 12.08 -11.70 14.45
CA VAL A 346 10.74 -11.47 13.91
C VAL A 346 10.50 -12.55 12.85
N ASP A 347 9.87 -13.64 13.26
CA ASP A 347 9.46 -14.72 12.35
C ASP A 347 8.01 -14.54 11.85
N ALA A 348 7.64 -15.28 10.80
CA ALA A 348 6.32 -15.22 10.16
C ALA A 348 5.12 -15.54 11.09
N ASN A 349 5.35 -16.26 12.19
CA ASN A 349 4.34 -16.66 13.17
C ASN A 349 4.33 -15.77 14.43
N SER A 350 5.43 -15.07 14.70
CA SER A 350 5.64 -14.19 15.85
C SER A 350 5.25 -12.73 15.57
N SER A 351 5.06 -12.38 14.30
CA SER A 351 4.67 -11.04 13.88
C SER A 351 3.24 -10.72 14.32
N GLU A 352 3.07 -9.60 15.02
CA GLU A 352 1.76 -9.05 15.44
C GLU A 352 0.80 -8.86 14.25
N PHE A 353 1.36 -8.74 13.04
CA PHE A 353 0.62 -8.47 11.81
C PHE A 353 0.39 -9.70 10.91
N SER A 354 0.66 -10.92 11.41
CA SER A 354 0.48 -12.16 10.65
C SER A 354 -0.93 -12.29 10.04
N TRP A 355 -1.97 -11.88 10.79
CA TRP A 355 -3.37 -11.87 10.37
C TRP A 355 -3.65 -11.03 9.11
N VAL A 356 -2.81 -10.04 8.80
CA VAL A 356 -2.96 -9.15 7.64
C VAL A 356 -2.57 -9.86 6.35
N SER A 357 -1.54 -10.71 6.43
CA SER A 357 -0.85 -11.30 5.26
C SER A 357 -1.22 -12.76 5.00
N GLU A 358 -2.17 -13.31 5.76
CA GLU A 358 -2.59 -14.70 5.63
C GLU A 358 -3.40 -14.94 4.35
N LEU A 359 -2.97 -15.86 3.49
CA LEU A 359 -3.79 -16.28 2.34
C LEU A 359 -4.91 -17.24 2.78
N THR A 360 -6.18 -16.84 2.59
CA THR A 360 -7.34 -17.66 2.93
C THR A 360 -8.48 -17.47 1.93
N PRO A 361 -9.20 -18.54 1.52
CA PRO A 361 -10.39 -18.42 0.66
C PRO A 361 -11.66 -18.05 1.44
N VAL A 362 -11.57 -17.92 2.76
CA VAL A 362 -12.72 -17.71 3.64
C VAL A 362 -13.14 -16.23 3.59
N ILE A 363 -14.30 -15.96 2.98
CA ILE A 363 -14.78 -14.60 2.65
C ILE A 363 -14.89 -13.70 3.89
N ASP A 364 -15.55 -14.16 4.95
CA ASP A 364 -15.75 -13.40 6.19
C ASP A 364 -14.42 -13.11 6.90
N ARG A 365 -13.47 -14.04 6.87
CA ARG A 365 -12.12 -13.82 7.42
C ARG A 365 -11.34 -12.74 6.65
N ASN A 366 -11.50 -12.69 5.33
CA ASN A 366 -10.93 -11.62 4.50
C ASN A 366 -11.56 -10.27 4.80
N LEU A 367 -12.89 -10.19 4.82
CA LEU A 367 -13.62 -8.96 5.13
C LEU A 367 -13.30 -8.45 6.54
N PHE A 368 -13.18 -9.35 7.52
CA PHE A 368 -12.86 -8.99 8.91
C PHE A 368 -11.44 -8.41 9.03
N ALA A 369 -10.47 -9.04 8.38
CA ALA A 369 -9.12 -8.50 8.29
C ALA A 369 -9.10 -7.14 7.56
N SER A 370 -9.90 -6.95 6.51
CA SER A 370 -10.02 -5.66 5.83
C SER A 370 -10.55 -4.57 6.77
N VAL A 371 -11.64 -4.85 7.51
CA VAL A 371 -12.19 -3.93 8.53
C VAL A 371 -11.13 -3.54 9.55
N HIS A 372 -10.42 -4.53 10.10
CA HIS A 372 -9.40 -4.29 11.12
C HIS A 372 -8.20 -3.51 10.61
N ALA A 373 -7.76 -3.75 9.37
CA ALA A 373 -6.68 -2.99 8.77
C ALA A 373 -7.03 -1.50 8.66
N TYR A 374 -8.25 -1.15 8.23
CA TYR A 374 -8.68 0.25 8.22
C TYR A 374 -8.88 0.83 9.63
N GLU A 375 -9.43 0.08 10.59
CA GLU A 375 -9.54 0.54 11.98
C GLU A 375 -8.17 0.88 12.56
N TYR A 376 -7.17 0.04 12.29
CA TYR A 376 -5.79 0.24 12.69
C TYR A 376 -5.19 1.49 12.02
N ALA A 377 -5.34 1.63 10.70
CA ALA A 377 -4.87 2.80 9.95
C ALA A 377 -5.50 4.10 10.44
N ILE A 378 -6.83 4.12 10.67
CA ILE A 378 -7.57 5.27 11.18
C ILE A 378 -7.07 5.65 12.58
N ASN A 379 -6.82 4.69 13.46
CA ASN A 379 -6.32 4.95 14.80
C ASN A 379 -4.93 5.60 14.77
N ILE A 380 -4.03 5.10 13.91
CA ILE A 380 -2.73 5.74 13.71
C ILE A 380 -2.90 7.19 13.25
N VAL A 381 -3.67 7.42 12.19
CA VAL A 381 -3.81 8.75 11.58
C VAL A 381 -4.43 9.76 12.54
N ARG A 382 -5.40 9.36 13.36
CA ARG A 382 -5.96 10.22 14.43
C ARG A 382 -4.90 10.68 15.42
N ASN A 383 -3.93 9.83 15.73
CA ASN A 383 -2.85 10.13 16.67
C ASN A 383 -1.72 10.97 16.04
N LEU A 384 -1.70 11.14 14.71
CA LEU A 384 -0.72 11.96 14.00
C LEU A 384 -1.08 13.46 13.93
N GLY A 385 -2.32 13.84 14.26
CA GLY A 385 -2.79 15.24 14.35
C GLY A 385 -3.61 15.74 13.15
N ASP A 386 -4.07 16.99 13.24
CA ASP A 386 -5.09 17.57 12.34
C ASP A 386 -4.66 17.76 10.87
N HIS A 387 -3.35 17.77 10.59
CA HIS A 387 -2.82 17.92 9.23
C HIS A 387 -3.22 16.77 8.29
N GLU A 388 -3.59 15.61 8.84
CA GLU A 388 -3.97 14.41 8.10
C GLU A 388 -5.49 14.28 7.87
N LYS A 389 -6.28 15.34 8.08
CA LYS A 389 -7.75 15.28 7.98
C LYS A 389 -8.26 14.74 6.64
N LYS A 390 -7.59 15.09 5.53
CA LYS A 390 -7.95 14.57 4.19
C LYS A 390 -7.78 13.05 4.11
N ARG A 391 -6.65 12.55 4.61
CA ARG A 391 -6.33 11.12 4.69
C ARG A 391 -7.29 10.39 5.63
N LEU A 392 -7.58 10.97 6.80
CA LEU A 392 -8.55 10.43 7.74
C LEU A 392 -9.94 10.28 7.10
N ASN A 393 -10.38 11.27 6.33
CA ASN A 393 -11.65 11.20 5.60
C ASN A 393 -11.65 10.11 4.54
N LEU A 394 -10.55 9.95 3.78
CA LEU A 394 -10.40 8.89 2.79
C LEU A 394 -10.47 7.49 3.44
N LEU A 395 -9.71 7.27 4.51
CA LEU A 395 -9.73 6.01 5.25
C LEU A 395 -11.09 5.72 5.87
N THR A 396 -11.76 6.76 6.40
CA THR A 396 -13.11 6.63 6.96
C THR A 396 -14.12 6.25 5.88
N LYS A 397 -13.99 6.79 4.65
CA LYS A 397 -14.81 6.39 3.51
C LYS A 397 -14.58 4.92 3.15
N ARG A 398 -13.32 4.50 3.01
CA ARG A 398 -12.97 3.11 2.69
C ARG A 398 -13.46 2.13 3.76
N PHE A 399 -13.29 2.47 5.04
CA PHE A 399 -13.84 1.70 6.16
C PHE A 399 -15.37 1.55 6.06
N GLY A 400 -16.09 2.64 5.76
CA GLY A 400 -17.54 2.59 5.55
C GLY A 400 -17.92 1.65 4.40
N ASN A 401 -17.17 1.67 3.30
CA ASN A 401 -17.40 0.78 2.15
C ASN A 401 -17.23 -0.69 2.54
N VAL A 402 -16.14 -1.06 3.23
CA VAL A 402 -15.93 -2.45 3.69
C VAL A 402 -17.00 -2.88 4.67
N ARG A 403 -17.42 -2.00 5.60
CA ARG A 403 -18.52 -2.29 6.53
C ARG A 403 -19.83 -2.55 5.78
N ASN A 404 -20.11 -1.81 4.71
CA ASN A 404 -21.26 -2.07 3.85
C ASN A 404 -21.13 -3.43 3.13
N GLU A 405 -19.97 -3.78 2.57
CA GLU A 405 -19.73 -5.09 1.93
C GLU A 405 -19.87 -6.26 2.93
N MET A 406 -19.33 -6.11 4.15
CA MET A 406 -19.53 -7.06 5.24
C MET A 406 -21.01 -7.22 5.58
N GLY A 407 -21.76 -6.12 5.64
CA GLY A 407 -23.21 -6.16 5.83
C GLY A 407 -23.92 -6.92 4.71
N VAL A 408 -23.55 -6.67 3.45
CA VAL A 408 -24.11 -7.39 2.28
C VAL A 408 -23.79 -8.87 2.31
N TYR A 409 -22.57 -9.26 2.70
CA TYR A 409 -22.19 -10.66 2.89
C TYR A 409 -23.12 -11.38 3.88
N TRP A 410 -23.28 -10.82 5.09
CA TRP A 410 -24.17 -11.40 6.09
C TRP A 410 -25.64 -11.37 5.66
N MET A 411 -26.07 -10.32 4.96
CA MET A 411 -27.42 -10.22 4.41
C MET A 411 -27.70 -11.34 3.40
N ASN A 412 -26.73 -11.67 2.54
CA ASN A 412 -26.86 -12.77 1.59
C ASN A 412 -26.91 -14.13 2.28
N LYS A 413 -26.14 -14.33 3.36
CA LYS A 413 -26.25 -15.52 4.22
C LYS A 413 -27.63 -15.64 4.85
N CYS A 414 -28.16 -14.54 5.41
CA CYS A 414 -29.53 -14.49 5.94
C CYS A 414 -30.56 -14.85 4.85
N ALA A 415 -30.44 -14.27 3.65
CA ALA A 415 -31.36 -14.53 2.54
C ALA A 415 -31.37 -15.98 2.08
N GLN A 416 -30.24 -16.69 2.17
CA GLN A 416 -30.15 -18.12 1.89
C GLN A 416 -30.75 -18.95 3.03
N ALA A 417 -30.40 -18.63 4.28
CA ALA A 417 -30.87 -19.35 5.45
C ALA A 417 -32.40 -19.30 5.60
N VAL A 418 -33.01 -18.13 5.32
CA VAL A 418 -34.46 -17.92 5.37
C VAL A 418 -35.26 -18.88 4.46
N LYS A 419 -34.65 -19.40 3.39
CA LYS A 419 -35.33 -20.36 2.49
C LYS A 419 -35.43 -21.77 3.07
N ASN A 420 -34.50 -22.15 3.95
CA ASN A 420 -34.34 -23.50 4.49
C ASN A 420 -34.26 -23.46 6.02
N LEU A 421 -35.30 -22.93 6.68
CA LEU A 421 -35.29 -22.72 8.13
C LEU A 421 -35.53 -24.04 8.89
N ASP A 422 -34.59 -24.41 9.76
CA ASP A 422 -34.79 -25.37 10.85
C ASP A 422 -34.46 -24.75 12.23
N GLN A 423 -34.62 -25.50 13.33
CA GLN A 423 -34.45 -24.97 14.69
C GLN A 423 -33.01 -24.52 15.00
N GLU A 424 -31.99 -25.21 14.47
CA GLU A 424 -30.59 -24.91 14.73
C GLU A 424 -30.10 -23.74 13.86
N ALA A 425 -30.47 -23.78 12.56
CA ALA A 425 -30.26 -22.70 11.61
C ALA A 425 -30.93 -21.39 12.06
N ALA A 426 -32.07 -21.46 12.77
CA ALA A 426 -32.75 -20.26 13.27
C ALA A 426 -31.89 -19.47 14.30
N LYS A 427 -31.12 -20.15 15.16
CA LYS A 427 -30.23 -19.48 16.12
C LYS A 427 -29.06 -18.82 15.41
N GLU A 428 -28.44 -19.53 14.47
CA GLU A 428 -27.33 -19.01 13.67
C GLU A 428 -27.78 -17.81 12.83
N THR A 429 -28.93 -17.91 12.16
CA THR A 429 -29.49 -16.83 11.33
C THR A 429 -29.74 -15.55 12.14
N LYS A 430 -30.19 -15.66 13.40
CA LYS A 430 -30.33 -14.50 14.30
C LYS A 430 -28.99 -13.81 14.57
N ASP A 431 -27.91 -14.58 14.77
CA ASP A 431 -26.56 -14.02 14.92
C ASP A 431 -26.10 -13.32 13.62
N GLN A 432 -26.39 -13.92 12.47
CA GLN A 432 -26.09 -13.32 11.16
C GLN A 432 -26.84 -11.99 10.95
N PHE A 433 -28.12 -11.90 11.33
CA PHE A 433 -28.88 -10.64 11.29
C PHE A 433 -28.24 -9.57 12.18
N ARG A 434 -27.78 -9.93 13.39
CA ARG A 434 -27.08 -9.01 14.29
C ARG A 434 -25.79 -8.49 13.66
N LYS A 435 -24.93 -9.38 13.16
CA LYS A 435 -23.67 -9.02 12.48
C LYS A 435 -23.90 -8.11 11.27
N CYS A 436 -24.94 -8.39 10.50
CA CYS A 436 -25.36 -7.56 9.37
C CYS A 436 -25.75 -6.14 9.82
N PHE A 437 -26.58 -6.02 10.86
CA PHE A 437 -26.99 -4.74 11.41
C PHE A 437 -25.82 -3.92 11.95
N GLU A 438 -24.96 -4.54 12.78
CA GLU A 438 -23.77 -3.89 13.34
C GLU A 438 -22.82 -3.39 12.24
N SER A 439 -22.71 -4.14 11.14
CA SER A 439 -21.89 -3.75 9.99
C SER A 439 -22.47 -2.54 9.26
N PHE A 440 -23.77 -2.54 8.95
CA PHE A 440 -24.40 -1.38 8.31
C PHE A 440 -24.43 -0.14 9.20
N ASP A 441 -24.67 -0.29 10.50
CA ASP A 441 -24.67 0.81 11.46
C ASP A 441 -23.28 1.46 11.57
N ALA A 442 -22.22 0.64 11.70
CA ALA A 442 -20.85 1.14 11.68
C ALA A 442 -20.48 1.83 10.35
N GLY A 443 -21.00 1.31 9.22
CA GLY A 443 -20.86 1.95 7.91
C GLY A 443 -21.52 3.32 7.83
N ILE A 444 -22.76 3.44 8.28
CA ILE A 444 -23.50 4.72 8.34
C ILE A 444 -22.74 5.73 9.21
N GLN A 445 -22.33 5.34 10.43
CA GLN A 445 -21.56 6.22 11.32
C GLN A 445 -20.25 6.71 10.68
N ALA A 446 -19.60 5.88 9.85
CA ALA A 446 -18.41 6.27 9.12
C ALA A 446 -18.73 7.30 8.02
N PHE A 447 -19.75 7.05 7.21
CA PHE A 447 -20.16 7.97 6.15
C PHE A 447 -20.71 9.30 6.67
N GLU A 448 -21.41 9.30 7.83
CA GLU A 448 -21.88 10.50 8.51
C GLU A 448 -20.71 11.41 8.92
N LYS A 449 -19.62 10.85 9.44
CA LYS A 449 -18.42 11.63 9.83
C LYS A 449 -17.81 12.42 8.68
N ILE A 450 -17.98 11.96 7.44
CA ILE A 450 -17.45 12.59 6.23
C ILE A 450 -18.54 13.23 5.35
N ASN A 451 -19.79 13.23 5.81
CA ASN A 451 -20.97 13.70 5.07
C ASN A 451 -21.17 13.05 3.68
N ASP A 452 -20.87 11.76 3.54
CA ASP A 452 -21.09 11.00 2.29
C ASP A 452 -22.55 10.55 2.17
N VAL A 453 -23.42 11.49 1.80
CA VAL A 453 -24.87 11.31 1.72
C VAL A 453 -25.28 10.17 0.79
N SER A 454 -24.56 9.97 -0.31
CA SER A 454 -24.86 8.90 -1.28
C SER A 454 -24.72 7.53 -0.63
N ASN A 455 -23.58 7.28 0.02
CA ASN A 455 -23.31 6.01 0.67
C ASN A 455 -24.19 5.77 1.91
N ILE A 456 -24.56 6.82 2.65
CA ILE A 456 -25.57 6.71 3.73
C ILE A 456 -26.90 6.22 3.16
N ALA A 457 -27.38 6.85 2.08
CA ALA A 457 -28.66 6.51 1.46
C ALA A 457 -28.67 5.06 0.90
N LEU A 458 -27.58 4.63 0.25
CA LEU A 458 -27.43 3.25 -0.22
C LEU A 458 -27.37 2.24 0.93
N THR A 459 -26.71 2.57 2.04
CA THR A 459 -26.67 1.70 3.22
C THR A 459 -28.05 1.57 3.88
N TYR A 460 -28.84 2.66 3.91
CA TYR A 460 -30.25 2.59 4.32
C TYR A 460 -31.10 1.70 3.40
N SER A 461 -30.84 1.70 2.09
CA SER A 461 -31.48 0.77 1.15
C SER A 461 -31.20 -0.70 1.54
N ASN A 462 -29.95 -1.00 1.89
CA ASN A 462 -29.54 -2.33 2.34
C ASN A 462 -30.19 -2.73 3.68
N LEU A 463 -30.30 -1.80 4.64
CA LEU A 463 -31.04 -2.04 5.89
C LEU A 463 -32.54 -2.31 5.63
N GLY A 464 -33.16 -1.57 4.70
CA GLY A 464 -34.53 -1.84 4.29
C GLY A 464 -34.69 -3.25 3.72
N ARG A 465 -33.75 -3.69 2.88
CA ARG A 465 -33.72 -5.05 2.34
C ARG A 465 -33.52 -6.10 3.42
N LEU A 466 -32.62 -5.86 4.38
CA LEU A 466 -32.39 -6.73 5.53
C LEU A 466 -33.68 -6.95 6.33
N MET A 467 -34.43 -5.87 6.60
CA MET A 467 -35.69 -5.95 7.34
C MET A 467 -36.76 -6.77 6.60
N ARG A 468 -36.72 -6.85 5.27
CA ARG A 468 -37.60 -7.76 4.50
C ARG A 468 -37.23 -9.22 4.70
N TYR A 469 -35.93 -9.54 4.73
CA TYR A 469 -35.49 -10.90 5.08
C TYR A 469 -35.81 -11.23 6.54
N TYR A 470 -35.72 -10.24 7.43
CA TYR A 470 -36.13 -10.38 8.82
C TYR A 470 -37.63 -10.66 8.94
N ALA A 471 -38.48 -10.00 8.14
CA ALA A 471 -39.91 -10.31 8.07
C ALA A 471 -40.13 -11.78 7.64
N GLN A 472 -39.47 -12.21 6.56
CA GLN A 472 -39.57 -13.59 6.07
C GLN A 472 -39.09 -14.63 7.11
N PHE A 473 -38.06 -14.31 7.88
CA PHE A 473 -37.55 -15.17 8.95
C PHE A 473 -38.61 -15.42 10.04
N TYR A 474 -39.42 -14.41 10.37
CA TYR A 474 -40.50 -14.53 11.36
C TYR A 474 -41.86 -14.90 10.76
N ALA A 475 -41.91 -15.19 9.45
CA ALA A 475 -43.15 -15.67 8.84
C ALA A 475 -43.51 -17.04 9.44
N PRO A 476 -44.65 -17.17 10.13
CA PRO A 476 -44.98 -18.38 10.86
C PRO A 476 -45.28 -19.52 9.88
N VAL A 477 -44.63 -20.66 10.08
CA VAL A 477 -44.84 -21.90 9.31
C VAL A 477 -45.09 -23.04 10.29
N VAL A 478 -46.20 -23.75 10.11
CA VAL A 478 -46.57 -24.93 10.91
C VAL A 478 -46.75 -26.09 9.96
N ASN A 479 -46.02 -27.19 10.18
CA ASN A 479 -46.02 -28.38 9.32
C ASN A 479 -45.80 -28.07 7.83
N GLY A 480 -44.92 -27.11 7.52
CA GLY A 480 -44.63 -26.67 6.14
C GLY A 480 -45.68 -25.75 5.52
N VAL A 481 -46.76 -25.42 6.25
CA VAL A 481 -47.83 -24.52 5.79
C VAL A 481 -47.64 -23.14 6.41
N ARG A 482 -47.55 -22.11 5.57
CA ARG A 482 -47.50 -20.71 6.01
C ARG A 482 -48.81 -20.33 6.71
N GLN A 483 -48.68 -19.71 7.87
CA GLN A 483 -49.80 -19.25 8.69
C GLN A 483 -50.11 -17.78 8.42
N GLU A 484 -51.09 -17.25 9.16
CA GLU A 484 -51.49 -15.84 9.12
C GLU A 484 -50.30 -14.89 9.32
N PHE A 485 -50.36 -13.76 8.63
CA PHE A 485 -49.37 -12.69 8.67
C PHE A 485 -49.19 -12.18 10.10
N SER A 486 -47.99 -12.32 10.62
CA SER A 486 -47.70 -12.07 12.02
C SER A 486 -47.47 -10.59 12.34
N GLN A 487 -47.65 -10.22 13.62
CA GLN A 487 -47.27 -8.90 14.11
C GLN A 487 -45.75 -8.63 13.94
N GLN A 488 -44.91 -9.67 14.00
CA GLN A 488 -43.47 -9.56 13.82
C GLN A 488 -43.10 -9.24 12.37
N GLU A 489 -43.75 -9.87 11.40
CA GLU A 489 -43.64 -9.49 9.99
C GLU A 489 -44.03 -8.03 9.78
N ARG A 490 -45.18 -7.61 10.32
CA ARG A 490 -45.66 -6.22 10.25
C ARG A 490 -44.61 -5.22 10.73
N GLN A 491 -44.09 -5.45 11.95
CA GLN A 491 -43.07 -4.57 12.54
C GLN A 491 -41.79 -4.51 11.71
N SER A 492 -41.41 -5.63 11.10
CA SER A 492 -40.22 -5.73 10.25
C SER A 492 -40.40 -4.93 8.96
N TYR A 493 -41.55 -5.06 8.29
CA TYR A 493 -41.86 -4.23 7.12
C TYR A 493 -41.95 -2.74 7.45
N GLN A 494 -42.53 -2.39 8.60
CA GLN A 494 -42.57 -0.99 9.05
C GLN A 494 -41.16 -0.40 9.19
N LYS A 495 -40.24 -1.14 9.83
CA LYS A 495 -38.83 -0.75 9.90
C LYS A 495 -38.18 -0.64 8.52
N ALA A 496 -38.52 -1.54 7.59
CA ALA A 496 -38.05 -1.47 6.21
C ALA A 496 -38.47 -0.15 5.55
N PHE A 497 -39.74 0.23 5.68
CA PHE A 497 -40.25 1.52 5.18
C PHE A 497 -39.50 2.69 5.79
N ASP A 498 -39.30 2.68 7.11
CA ASP A 498 -38.60 3.75 7.81
C ASP A 498 -37.16 3.94 7.27
N TYR A 499 -36.43 2.85 7.02
CA TYR A 499 -35.08 2.94 6.44
C TYR A 499 -35.08 3.48 5.01
N TYR A 500 -35.95 2.98 4.12
CA TYR A 500 -36.05 3.49 2.76
C TYR A 500 -36.45 4.97 2.74
N LEU A 501 -37.40 5.39 3.59
CA LEU A 501 -37.84 6.78 3.71
C LEU A 501 -36.73 7.68 4.26
N LYS A 502 -35.93 7.21 5.23
CA LYS A 502 -34.72 7.92 5.68
C LYS A 502 -33.74 8.14 4.53
N GLY A 503 -33.48 7.10 3.72
CA GLY A 503 -32.64 7.20 2.54
C GLY A 503 -33.17 8.20 1.52
N LEU A 504 -34.48 8.15 1.20
CA LEU A 504 -35.12 9.06 0.25
C LEU A 504 -35.04 10.52 0.69
N LYS A 505 -35.30 10.79 1.98
CA LYS A 505 -35.23 12.15 2.53
C LYS A 505 -33.85 12.79 2.38
N LEU A 506 -32.79 11.99 2.36
CA LEU A 506 -31.42 12.48 2.16
C LEU A 506 -31.14 12.90 0.71
N VAL A 507 -31.87 12.33 -0.26
CA VAL A 507 -31.57 12.50 -1.69
C VAL A 507 -32.70 13.16 -2.51
N GLU A 508 -33.88 13.38 -1.92
CA GLU A 508 -35.07 13.90 -2.65
C GLU A 508 -34.88 15.26 -3.32
N ASN A 509 -34.00 16.12 -2.77
CA ASN A 509 -33.71 17.46 -3.30
C ASN A 509 -32.36 17.53 -4.03
N ARG A 510 -31.76 16.38 -4.36
CA ARG A 510 -30.39 16.26 -4.90
C ARG A 510 -30.43 15.72 -6.32
N ALA A 511 -30.37 16.61 -7.32
CA ALA A 511 -30.38 16.23 -8.72
C ALA A 511 -29.17 15.34 -9.10
N ASP A 512 -28.03 15.55 -8.45
CA ASP A 512 -26.81 14.74 -8.57
C ASP A 512 -27.01 13.28 -8.12
N LEU A 513 -27.99 13.01 -7.26
CA LEU A 513 -28.28 11.69 -6.69
C LEU A 513 -29.61 11.11 -7.19
N HIS A 514 -30.11 11.56 -8.34
CA HIS A 514 -31.39 11.11 -8.86
C HIS A 514 -31.44 9.59 -9.09
N GLU A 515 -30.34 8.96 -9.51
CA GLU A 515 -30.29 7.50 -9.68
C GLU A 515 -30.40 6.73 -8.35
N VAL A 516 -29.83 7.29 -7.27
CA VAL A 516 -29.99 6.74 -5.92
C VAL A 516 -31.45 6.88 -5.46
N TYR A 517 -32.07 8.05 -5.72
CA TYR A 517 -33.49 8.27 -5.44
C TYR A 517 -34.39 7.29 -6.20
N ARG A 518 -34.11 7.05 -7.50
CA ARG A 518 -34.83 6.07 -8.32
C ARG A 518 -34.71 4.66 -7.75
N THR A 519 -33.50 4.24 -7.39
CA THR A 519 -33.26 2.92 -6.81
C THR A 519 -33.98 2.73 -5.46
N LEU A 520 -33.94 3.73 -4.58
CA LEU A 520 -34.68 3.69 -3.31
C LEU A 520 -36.20 3.65 -3.52
N SER A 521 -36.73 4.45 -4.47
CA SER A 521 -38.16 4.47 -4.81
C SER A 521 -38.61 3.10 -5.34
N TRP A 522 -37.80 2.49 -6.20
CA TRP A 522 -38.05 1.15 -6.72
C TRP A 522 -38.12 0.09 -5.61
N GLU A 523 -37.14 0.07 -4.71
CA GLU A 523 -37.10 -0.89 -3.60
C GLU A 523 -38.22 -0.65 -2.58
N LEU A 524 -38.54 0.62 -2.28
CA LEU A 524 -39.65 0.97 -1.41
C LEU A 524 -41.00 0.54 -2.00
N SER A 525 -41.24 0.80 -3.29
CA SER A 525 -42.42 0.31 -4.02
C SER A 525 -42.54 -1.21 -3.93
N ASN A 526 -41.43 -1.92 -4.17
CA ASN A 526 -41.37 -3.37 -4.08
C ASN A 526 -41.70 -3.87 -2.65
N THR A 527 -41.24 -3.16 -1.63
CA THR A 527 -41.47 -3.51 -0.23
C THR A 527 -42.93 -3.36 0.17
N TYR A 528 -43.56 -2.23 -0.18
CA TYR A 528 -44.99 -2.02 0.05
C TYR A 528 -45.84 -3.07 -0.67
N PHE A 529 -45.51 -3.36 -1.93
CA PHE A 529 -46.19 -4.39 -2.72
C PHE A 529 -46.05 -5.78 -2.11
N THR A 530 -44.85 -6.14 -1.63
CA THR A 530 -44.59 -7.44 -0.98
C THR A 530 -45.40 -7.58 0.31
N MET A 531 -45.43 -6.56 1.17
CA MET A 531 -46.21 -6.57 2.40
C MET A 531 -47.71 -6.67 2.12
N ALA A 532 -48.23 -5.87 1.19
CA ALA A 532 -49.64 -5.88 0.82
C ALA A 532 -50.07 -7.25 0.27
N THR A 533 -49.21 -7.87 -0.54
CA THR A 533 -49.45 -9.23 -1.05
C THR A 533 -49.45 -10.26 0.08
N ALA A 534 -48.51 -10.17 1.02
CA ALA A 534 -48.48 -11.08 2.18
C ALA A 534 -49.70 -10.90 3.09
N LEU A 535 -50.14 -9.66 3.34
CA LEU A 535 -51.36 -9.36 4.09
C LEU A 535 -52.62 -9.88 3.39
N GLN A 536 -52.67 -9.81 2.06
CA GLN A 536 -53.81 -10.30 1.28
C GLN A 536 -53.86 -11.83 1.23
N ASP A 537 -52.71 -12.47 0.98
CA ASP A 537 -52.63 -13.91 0.76
C ASP A 537 -52.64 -14.71 2.09
N PHE A 538 -52.22 -14.09 3.20
CA PHE A 538 -52.17 -14.69 4.54
C PHE A 538 -52.84 -13.79 5.59
N ALA A 539 -54.05 -13.33 5.32
CA ALA A 539 -54.76 -12.36 6.14
C ALA A 539 -54.89 -12.77 7.63
N PRO A 540 -54.57 -11.89 8.59
CA PRO A 540 -54.61 -12.20 10.03
C PRO A 540 -56.02 -12.07 10.64
N LEU A 541 -56.96 -12.87 10.13
CA LEU A 541 -58.38 -12.82 10.50
C LEU A 541 -58.63 -13.16 11.97
N MET A 542 -57.70 -13.85 12.64
CA MET A 542 -57.83 -14.14 14.08
C MET A 542 -57.57 -12.92 14.96
N THR A 543 -56.83 -11.92 14.47
CA THR A 543 -56.38 -10.78 15.28
C THR A 543 -56.87 -9.43 14.78
N MET A 544 -57.40 -9.36 13.55
CA MET A 544 -57.85 -8.13 12.92
C MET A 544 -59.15 -8.32 12.16
N SER A 545 -59.94 -7.24 12.09
CA SER A 545 -61.14 -7.20 11.26
C SER A 545 -60.78 -7.21 9.78
N GLN A 546 -61.66 -7.76 8.95
CA GLN A 546 -61.47 -7.75 7.50
C GLN A 546 -61.36 -6.32 6.96
N ASP A 547 -62.20 -5.39 7.42
CA ASP A 547 -62.16 -3.98 7.00
C ASP A 547 -60.82 -3.31 7.29
N ASP A 548 -60.20 -3.60 8.44
CA ASP A 548 -58.90 -3.02 8.79
C ASP A 548 -57.76 -3.61 7.97
N ILE A 549 -57.83 -4.91 7.66
CA ILE A 549 -56.88 -5.58 6.75
C ILE A 549 -57.01 -5.00 5.34
N GLU A 550 -58.23 -4.83 4.83
CA GLU A 550 -58.49 -4.25 3.50
C GLU A 550 -57.94 -2.82 3.40
N LYS A 551 -58.16 -1.98 4.43
CA LYS A 551 -57.60 -0.62 4.48
C LYS A 551 -56.07 -0.62 4.46
N GLU A 552 -55.42 -1.50 5.21
CA GLU A 552 -53.95 -1.59 5.27
C GLU A 552 -53.37 -2.05 3.92
N ILE A 553 -54.02 -3.02 3.25
CA ILE A 553 -53.65 -3.47 1.90
C ILE A 553 -53.78 -2.32 0.90
N ILE A 554 -54.89 -1.57 0.93
CA ILE A 554 -55.13 -0.44 0.02
C ILE A 554 -54.09 0.66 0.24
N ASP A 555 -53.77 1.04 1.49
CA ASP A 555 -52.73 2.04 1.78
C ASP A 555 -51.37 1.59 1.24
N CYS A 556 -50.97 0.35 1.52
CA CYS A 556 -49.70 -0.19 1.03
C CYS A 556 -49.65 -0.21 -0.51
N MET A 557 -50.69 -0.71 -1.18
CA MET A 557 -50.75 -0.76 -2.64
C MET A 557 -50.75 0.64 -3.27
N THR A 558 -51.44 1.61 -2.67
CA THR A 558 -51.47 3.00 -3.14
C THR A 558 -50.09 3.65 -3.01
N ARG A 559 -49.39 3.41 -1.88
CA ARG A 559 -48.00 3.87 -1.71
C ARG A 559 -47.05 3.17 -2.67
N ALA A 560 -47.25 1.87 -2.93
CA ALA A 560 -46.45 1.13 -3.90
C ALA A 560 -46.56 1.76 -5.30
N LEU A 561 -47.77 2.17 -5.73
CA LEU A 561 -47.99 2.90 -6.98
C LEU A 561 -47.30 4.27 -6.97
N LYS A 562 -47.46 5.06 -5.91
CA LYS A 562 -46.79 6.38 -5.80
C LYS A 562 -45.29 6.30 -6.07
N TYR A 563 -44.60 5.32 -5.50
CA TYR A 563 -43.15 5.19 -5.70
C TYR A 563 -42.78 4.51 -7.02
N ILE A 564 -43.67 3.70 -7.62
CA ILE A 564 -43.42 3.09 -8.93
C ILE A 564 -43.54 4.08 -10.08
N GLU A 565 -44.31 5.16 -9.89
CA GLU A 565 -44.47 6.24 -10.88
C GLU A 565 -43.12 6.85 -11.28
N VAL A 566 -42.15 6.91 -10.36
CA VAL A 566 -40.79 7.37 -10.64
C VAL A 566 -40.13 6.53 -11.76
N GLU A 567 -40.32 5.22 -11.73
CA GLU A 567 -39.80 4.30 -12.74
C GLU A 567 -40.62 4.38 -14.04
N LEU A 568 -41.94 4.53 -13.95
CA LEU A 568 -42.83 4.67 -15.10
C LEU A 568 -42.64 6.00 -15.85
N ALA A 569 -42.18 7.04 -15.16
CA ALA A 569 -41.80 8.32 -15.76
C ALA A 569 -40.47 8.23 -16.54
N THR A 570 -39.76 7.10 -16.48
CA THR A 570 -38.45 6.89 -17.10
C THR A 570 -38.49 5.72 -18.12
N PRO A 571 -38.97 5.94 -19.36
CA PRO A 571 -39.13 4.87 -20.36
C PRO A 571 -37.83 4.18 -20.80
N SER A 572 -36.68 4.86 -20.66
CA SER A 572 -35.35 4.34 -20.99
C SER A 572 -34.80 3.36 -19.95
N SER A 573 -35.51 3.15 -18.83
CA SER A 573 -35.05 2.29 -17.76
C SER A 573 -35.15 0.81 -18.09
N ASP A 574 -34.13 0.03 -17.73
CA ASP A 574 -34.16 -1.44 -17.79
C ASP A 574 -35.28 -2.03 -16.92
N ARG A 575 -35.73 -1.30 -15.89
CA ARG A 575 -36.82 -1.72 -14.98
C ARG A 575 -38.21 -1.33 -15.50
N TYR A 576 -38.31 -0.58 -16.60
CA TYR A 576 -39.58 0.00 -17.07
C TYR A 576 -40.65 -1.07 -17.37
N ALA A 577 -40.28 -2.17 -18.03
CA ALA A 577 -41.19 -3.27 -18.31
C ALA A 577 -41.69 -3.94 -17.02
N LEU A 578 -40.79 -4.17 -16.06
CA LEU A 578 -41.12 -4.75 -14.76
C LEU A 578 -41.98 -3.80 -13.91
N ALA A 579 -41.74 -2.49 -14.02
CA ALA A 579 -42.55 -1.46 -13.38
C ALA A 579 -43.99 -1.48 -13.91
N LYS A 580 -44.18 -1.55 -15.22
CA LYS A 580 -45.51 -1.70 -15.84
C LYS A 580 -46.23 -2.95 -15.36
N TYR A 581 -45.53 -4.08 -15.34
CA TYR A 581 -46.08 -5.34 -14.89
C TYR A 581 -46.52 -5.29 -13.41
N ARG A 582 -45.68 -4.74 -12.53
CA ARG A 582 -46.02 -4.57 -11.11
C ARG A 582 -47.20 -3.61 -10.93
N ALA A 583 -47.23 -2.47 -11.63
CA ALA A 583 -48.35 -1.53 -11.58
C ALA A 583 -49.67 -2.19 -12.02
N ALA A 584 -49.67 -2.92 -13.14
CA ALA A 584 -50.83 -3.68 -13.60
C ALA A 584 -51.29 -4.73 -12.56
N THR A 585 -50.34 -5.43 -11.93
CA THR A 585 -50.65 -6.41 -10.88
C THR A 585 -51.26 -5.75 -9.65
N ILE A 586 -50.75 -4.58 -9.23
CA ILE A 586 -51.32 -3.80 -8.13
C ILE A 586 -52.76 -3.38 -8.46
N HIS A 587 -53.01 -2.83 -9.64
CA HIS A 587 -54.36 -2.45 -10.06
C HIS A 587 -55.32 -3.63 -10.11
N HIS A 588 -54.86 -4.78 -10.61
CA HIS A 588 -55.65 -6.00 -10.62
C HIS A 588 -56.04 -6.44 -9.20
N ARG A 589 -55.07 -6.52 -8.27
CA ARG A 589 -55.33 -6.90 -6.87
C ARG A 589 -56.27 -5.92 -6.16
N LEU A 590 -56.10 -4.62 -6.37
CA LEU A 590 -57.00 -3.59 -5.83
C LEU A 590 -58.42 -3.72 -6.39
N ALA A 591 -58.57 -3.93 -7.70
CA ALA A 591 -59.87 -4.11 -8.33
C ALA A 591 -60.58 -5.38 -7.83
N SER A 592 -59.85 -6.49 -7.67
CA SER A 592 -60.38 -7.73 -7.10
C SER A 592 -60.84 -7.56 -5.66
N LEU A 593 -60.07 -6.83 -4.83
CA LEU A 593 -60.44 -6.54 -3.45
C LEU A 593 -61.73 -5.72 -3.38
N LEU A 594 -61.78 -4.59 -4.11
CA LEU A 594 -62.96 -3.73 -4.15
C LEU A 594 -64.19 -4.46 -4.70
N HIS A 595 -64.04 -5.27 -5.74
CA HIS A 595 -65.15 -6.05 -6.29
C HIS A 595 -65.73 -7.02 -5.25
N HIS A 596 -64.88 -7.65 -4.43
CA HIS A 596 -65.32 -8.50 -3.34
C HIS A 596 -66.10 -7.69 -2.31
N THR A 597 -65.55 -6.56 -1.84
CA THR A 597 -66.22 -5.66 -0.88
C THR A 597 -67.60 -5.20 -1.38
N PHE A 598 -67.72 -4.84 -2.67
CA PHE A 598 -69.00 -4.44 -3.29
C PHE A 598 -70.03 -5.57 -3.37
N ARG A 599 -69.60 -6.83 -3.42
CA ARG A 599 -70.49 -7.99 -3.53
C ARG A 599 -70.93 -8.54 -2.16
N THR A 600 -70.14 -8.26 -1.11
CA THR A 600 -70.40 -8.71 0.27
C THR A 600 -71.07 -7.67 1.15
N GLN A 601 -71.21 -6.42 0.67
CA GLN A 601 -72.15 -5.42 1.19
C GLN A 601 -73.58 -5.73 0.71
#